data_AF-A0A0C9U4F3-F1
#
_entry.id   AF-A0A0C9U4F3-F1
#
_cell.length_a   1.000
_cell.length_b   1.000
_cell.length_c   1.000
_cell.angle_alpha   90.00
_cell.angle_beta   90.00
_cell.angle_gamma   90.00
#
_symmetry.space_group_name_H-M   'P 1'
#
loop_
_entity.id
_entity.type
_entity.pdbx_description
1 polymer ?
#
loop_
_entity_poly.entity_id
_entity_poly.type
_entity_poly.pdbx_seq_one_letter_code
_entity_poly.pdbx_strand_id
1 'polypeptide(L)'
;MESQTTASDDILLTKRHIEVDSDVDITVDYEKSNTGWTKHPELYFPDGTVVLLCDDTLFKVYAGILSVQSEIFRDMFSLTAHQPVEIEKHDGCPLVRLADDKEELAHFLKALLYTEKDSL
;
A
#
# COMPACT_ATOMS: atom_id res chain seq x y z
N MET A 1 -17.81 -0.96 45.93
CA MET A 1 -16.44 -1.49 45.92
C MET A 1 -16.46 -2.49 44.78
N GLU A 2 -15.83 -2.29 43.63
CA GLU A 2 -14.58 -1.60 43.27
C GLU A 2 -14.82 -0.93 41.89
N SER A 3 -14.66 0.40 41.79
CA SER A 3 -13.46 1.10 41.30
C SER A 3 -13.18 0.87 39.80
N GLN A 4 -13.54 1.88 39.01
CA GLN A 4 -12.98 2.14 37.68
C GLN A 4 -11.46 2.30 37.77
N THR A 5 -10.71 1.83 36.77
CA THR A 5 -9.42 2.42 36.41
C THR A 5 -9.21 2.29 34.90
N THR A 6 -9.07 3.46 34.29
CA THR A 6 -8.61 3.73 32.93
C THR A 6 -7.13 3.38 32.79
N ALA A 7 -6.71 2.80 31.67
CA ALA A 7 -5.30 2.80 31.28
C ALA A 7 -5.21 2.97 29.75
N SER A 8 -4.89 4.21 29.37
CA SER A 8 -4.35 4.58 28.08
C SER A 8 -2.98 3.92 27.86
N ASP A 9 -2.65 3.76 26.58
CA ASP A 9 -1.30 3.78 26.00
C ASP A 9 -0.21 2.96 26.69
N ASP A 10 0.02 1.75 26.18
CA ASP A 10 1.35 1.16 26.16
C ASP A 10 1.49 0.20 24.96
N ILE A 11 1.96 0.74 23.84
CA ILE A 11 2.52 -0.04 22.74
C ILE A 11 3.88 -0.55 23.21
N LEU A 12 3.90 -1.68 23.92
CA LEU A 12 5.14 -2.34 24.28
C LEU A 12 5.59 -3.24 23.12
N LEU A 13 6.18 -2.58 22.12
CA LEU A 13 6.86 -3.18 20.98
C LEU A 13 8.08 -3.99 21.47
N THR A 14 7.85 -5.25 21.86
CA THR A 14 8.93 -6.13 22.35
C THR A 14 9.31 -7.15 21.29
N LYS A 15 10.37 -6.78 20.53
CA LYS A 15 11.38 -7.59 19.84
C LYS A 15 10.95 -8.90 19.13
N ARG A 16 11.16 -8.89 17.81
CA ARG A 16 11.35 -10.07 16.93
C ARG A 16 12.15 -11.20 17.61
N HIS A 17 11.54 -12.37 17.70
CA HIS A 17 12.24 -13.65 17.74
C HIS A 17 11.59 -14.52 16.66
N ILE A 18 12.33 -14.83 15.60
CA ILE A 18 11.89 -15.73 14.53
C ILE A 18 12.51 -17.09 14.87
N GLU A 19 11.71 -18.01 15.39
CA GLU A 19 12.00 -19.44 15.32
C GLU A 19 11.21 -20.00 14.14
N VAL A 20 11.94 -20.49 13.13
CA VAL A 20 11.37 -21.21 12.00
C VAL A 20 11.38 -22.67 12.40
N ASP A 21 10.20 -23.28 12.58
CA ASP A 21 10.12 -24.73 12.57
C ASP A 21 8.92 -25.24 11.78
N SER A 22 9.18 -26.40 11.19
CA SER A 22 8.57 -27.11 10.09
C SER A 22 7.14 -27.58 10.39
N ASP A 23 6.17 -27.19 9.56
CA ASP A 23 5.19 -28.08 8.90
C ASP A 23 4.20 -27.25 8.08
N VAL A 24 4.23 -27.44 6.76
CA VAL A 24 3.42 -26.71 5.78
C VAL A 24 2.03 -27.34 5.70
N ASP A 25 1.04 -26.66 6.27
CA ASP A 25 -0.36 -26.75 5.84
C ASP A 25 -0.71 -25.39 5.23
N ILE A 26 -0.77 -25.31 3.89
CA ILE A 26 -1.24 -24.10 3.21
C ILE A 26 -2.76 -24.11 3.30
N THR A 27 -3.29 -23.85 4.49
CA THR A 27 -4.53 -23.10 4.58
C THR A 27 -4.17 -21.69 4.14
N VAL A 28 -4.80 -21.16 3.09
CA VAL A 28 -4.62 -19.76 2.71
C VAL A 28 -5.35 -18.91 3.73
N ASP A 29 -4.72 -18.76 4.89
CA ASP A 29 -5.04 -17.78 5.89
C ASP A 29 -4.71 -16.41 5.31
N TYR A 30 -5.74 -15.58 5.19
CA TYR A 30 -5.58 -14.15 4.95
C TYR A 30 -4.96 -13.57 6.22
N GLU A 31 -3.67 -13.83 6.41
CA GLU A 31 -2.89 -13.19 7.44
C GLU A 31 -3.02 -11.70 7.16
N LYS A 32 -3.71 -11.03 8.08
CA LYS A 32 -3.63 -9.58 8.25
C LYS A 32 -2.20 -9.31 8.68
N SER A 33 -1.27 -9.40 7.74
CA SER A 33 0.13 -9.15 7.92
C SER A 33 0.21 -7.73 8.49
N ASN A 34 0.56 -7.61 9.76
CA ASN A 34 0.71 -6.33 10.41
C ASN A 34 2.03 -5.73 9.89
N THR A 35 2.03 -5.34 8.61
CA THR A 35 3.21 -4.93 7.83
C THR A 35 3.77 -3.59 8.28
N GLY A 36 3.18 -2.96 9.31
CA GLY A 36 3.54 -1.62 9.76
C GLY A 36 3.21 -0.54 8.74
N TRP A 37 2.55 -0.88 7.63
CA TRP A 37 2.23 0.08 6.58
C TRP A 37 1.08 0.98 6.98
N THR A 38 1.20 2.24 6.60
CA THR A 38 0.21 3.28 6.86
C THR A 38 -0.38 3.77 5.55
N LYS A 39 -1.67 4.08 5.56
CA LYS A 39 -2.35 4.63 4.37
C LYS A 39 -2.09 6.12 4.29
N HIS A 40 -1.70 6.62 3.12
CA HIS A 40 -1.54 8.06 2.92
C HIS A 40 -2.89 8.76 3.16
N PRO A 41 -2.97 9.84 3.95
CA PRO A 41 -4.23 10.43 4.38
C PRO A 41 -5.07 11.01 3.22
N GLU A 42 -4.43 11.46 2.15
CA GLU A 42 -5.09 12.13 1.03
C GLU A 42 -5.09 11.31 -0.28
N LEU A 43 -4.15 10.36 -0.41
CA LEU A 43 -3.87 9.67 -1.68
C LEU A 43 -4.20 8.18 -1.56
N TYR A 44 -5.26 7.89 -0.82
CA TYR A 44 -5.79 6.55 -0.61
C TYR A 44 -7.27 6.53 -0.98
N PHE A 45 -7.56 6.42 -2.27
CA PHE A 45 -8.91 6.48 -2.80
C PHE A 45 -9.63 5.14 -2.60
N PRO A 46 -10.86 5.13 -2.07
CA PRO A 46 -11.59 3.90 -1.80
C PRO A 46 -11.83 3.07 -3.07
N ASP A 47 -12.03 3.75 -4.20
CA ASP A 47 -12.25 3.24 -5.56
C ASP A 47 -10.97 3.18 -6.41
N GLY A 48 -9.79 3.44 -5.83
CA GLY A 48 -8.52 3.29 -6.53
C GLY A 48 -8.31 1.86 -7.03
N THR A 49 -7.56 1.71 -8.12
CA THR A 49 -7.41 0.45 -8.86
C THR A 49 -6.05 -0.21 -8.67
N VAL A 50 -5.07 0.51 -8.12
CA VAL A 50 -3.74 0.00 -7.78
C VAL A 50 -3.30 0.56 -6.44
N VAL A 51 -2.53 -0.22 -5.67
CA VAL A 51 -1.88 0.23 -4.45
C VAL A 51 -0.38 0.30 -4.70
N LEU A 52 0.21 1.46 -4.45
CA LEU A 52 1.65 1.66 -4.48
C LEU A 52 2.15 1.67 -3.03
N LEU A 53 3.16 0.86 -2.73
CA LEU A 53 3.90 0.92 -1.48
C LEU A 53 5.22 1.64 -1.71
N CYS A 54 5.47 2.68 -0.94
CA CYS A 54 6.71 3.43 -0.91
C CYS A 54 7.14 3.57 0.55
N ASP A 55 8.33 3.09 0.90
CA ASP A 55 8.75 2.86 2.28
C ASP A 55 7.71 2.07 3.11
N ASP A 56 7.03 2.76 4.03
CA ASP A 56 5.99 2.29 4.93
C ASP A 56 4.61 2.88 4.60
N THR A 57 4.48 3.57 3.47
CA THR A 57 3.30 4.34 3.11
C THR A 57 2.63 3.77 1.87
N LEU A 58 1.32 3.56 1.97
CA LEU A 58 0.47 3.05 0.91
C LEU A 58 -0.30 4.18 0.24
N PHE A 59 -0.27 4.18 -1.09
CA PHE A 59 -1.02 5.08 -1.95
C PHE A 59 -1.97 4.25 -2.80
N LYS A 60 -3.29 4.41 -2.60
CA LYS A 60 -4.29 3.71 -3.41
C LYS A 60 -4.82 4.68 -4.45
N VAL A 61 -4.45 4.48 -5.71
CA VAL A 61 -4.66 5.44 -6.82
C VAL A 61 -5.14 4.74 -8.09
N TYR A 62 -5.32 5.48 -9.18
CA TYR A 62 -5.86 4.94 -10.43
C TYR A 62 -4.74 4.61 -11.42
N ALA A 63 -4.52 3.31 -11.67
CA ALA A 63 -3.50 2.84 -12.60
C ALA A 63 -3.63 3.47 -14.00
N GLY A 64 -4.86 3.63 -14.49
CA GLY A 64 -5.12 4.22 -15.79
C GLY A 64 -4.63 5.67 -15.93
N ILE A 65 -4.79 6.50 -14.88
CA ILE A 65 -4.30 7.89 -14.90
C ILE A 65 -2.78 7.90 -14.94
N LEU A 66 -2.14 7.07 -14.12
CA LEU A 66 -0.67 6.97 -14.10
C LEU A 66 -0.11 6.48 -15.43
N SER A 67 -0.74 5.48 -16.07
CA SER A 67 -0.33 4.98 -17.39
C SER A 67 -0.45 6.01 -18.50
N VAL A 68 -1.43 6.92 -18.42
CA VAL A 68 -1.61 7.98 -19.43
C VAL A 68 -0.55 9.06 -19.26
N GLN A 69 -0.18 9.39 -18.01
CA GLN A 69 0.73 10.49 -17.70
C GLN A 69 2.19 10.07 -17.56
N SER A 70 2.49 8.76 -17.47
CA SER A 70 3.84 8.23 -17.30
C SER A 70 4.04 6.92 -18.05
N GLU A 71 5.00 6.94 -18.97
CA GLU A 71 5.39 5.75 -19.74
C GLU A 71 5.97 4.65 -18.85
N ILE A 72 6.67 5.03 -17.79
CA ILE A 72 7.25 4.09 -16.83
C ILE A 72 6.15 3.29 -16.14
N PHE A 73 5.10 3.97 -15.65
CA PHE A 73 3.97 3.29 -15.01
C PHE A 73 3.18 2.43 -16.00
N ARG A 74 2.99 2.91 -17.23
CA ARG A 74 2.33 2.14 -18.29
C ARG A 74 3.05 0.83 -18.58
N ASP A 75 4.36 0.90 -18.76
CA ASP A 75 5.18 -0.26 -19.09
C ASP A 75 5.28 -1.20 -17.88
N MET A 76 5.46 -0.66 -16.67
CA MET A 76 5.47 -1.44 -15.43
C MET A 76 4.17 -2.23 -15.23
N PHE A 77 3.00 -1.60 -15.36
CA PHE A 77 1.71 -2.29 -15.21
C PHE A 77 1.43 -3.27 -16.35
N SER A 78 1.96 -3.01 -17.54
CA SER A 78 1.88 -3.96 -18.65
C SER A 78 2.69 -5.21 -18.34
N LEU A 79 3.91 -5.06 -17.81
CA LEU A 79 4.74 -6.20 -17.44
C LEU A 79 4.13 -7.05 -16.33
N THR A 80 3.52 -6.43 -15.31
CA THR A 80 2.85 -7.18 -14.23
C THR A 80 1.62 -7.94 -14.72
N ALA A 81 0.87 -7.41 -15.69
CA ALA A 81 -0.30 -8.06 -16.26
C ALA A 81 0.01 -9.36 -17.05
N HIS A 82 1.24 -9.51 -17.56
CA HIS A 82 1.64 -10.66 -18.38
C HIS A 82 2.38 -11.76 -17.58
N GLN A 83 2.57 -11.58 -16.27
CA GLN A 83 3.23 -12.58 -15.45
C GLN A 83 2.26 -13.68 -15.03
N PRO A 84 2.61 -14.98 -15.22
CA PRO A 84 1.80 -16.10 -14.75
C PRO A 84 1.82 -16.28 -13.22
N VAL A 85 2.55 -15.42 -12.50
CA VAL A 85 2.69 -15.42 -11.05
C VAL A 85 1.52 -14.66 -10.42
N GLU A 86 1.04 -15.16 -9.29
CA GLU A 86 0.05 -14.47 -8.47
C GLU A 86 0.58 -13.10 -8.04
N ILE A 87 -0.03 -12.03 -8.57
CA ILE A 87 0.35 -10.65 -8.26
C ILE A 87 -0.02 -10.38 -6.79
N GLU A 88 0.94 -9.90 -6.00
CA GLU A 88 0.71 -9.45 -4.63
C GLU A 88 -0.43 -8.41 -4.60
N LYS A 89 -1.36 -8.53 -3.64
CA LYS A 89 -2.51 -7.63 -3.54
C LYS A 89 -2.61 -6.98 -2.17
N HIS A 90 -3.10 -5.75 -2.15
CA HIS A 90 -3.50 -5.04 -0.94
C HIS A 90 -4.88 -4.42 -1.14
N ASP A 91 -5.78 -4.60 -0.17
CA ASP A 91 -7.19 -4.17 -0.27
C ASP A 91 -7.88 -4.60 -1.58
N GLY A 92 -7.55 -5.80 -2.08
CA GLY A 92 -8.11 -6.37 -3.31
C GLY A 92 -7.52 -5.82 -4.62
N CYS A 93 -6.62 -4.84 -4.55
CA CYS A 93 -5.95 -4.23 -5.70
C CYS A 93 -4.52 -4.78 -5.84
N PRO A 94 -3.94 -4.82 -7.05
CA PRO A 94 -2.52 -5.10 -7.25
C PRO A 94 -1.65 -4.17 -6.40
N LEU A 95 -0.68 -4.75 -5.68
CA LEU A 95 0.31 -4.03 -4.90
C LEU A 95 1.60 -3.91 -5.71
N VAL A 96 2.10 -2.69 -5.86
CA VAL A 96 3.37 -2.39 -6.53
C VAL A 96 4.29 -1.70 -5.54
N ARG A 97 5.51 -2.23 -5.39
CA ARG A 97 6.52 -1.69 -4.48
C ARG A 97 7.44 -0.76 -5.26
N LEU A 98 7.59 0.46 -4.77
CA LEU A 98 8.43 1.50 -5.34
C LEU A 98 9.59 1.80 -4.38
N ALA A 99 10.75 2.10 -4.96
CA ALA A 99 11.97 2.44 -4.21
C ALA A 99 12.20 3.96 -4.13
N ASP A 100 11.21 4.75 -4.53
CA ASP A 100 11.22 6.21 -4.47
C ASP A 100 11.11 6.71 -3.01
N ASP A 101 11.23 8.01 -2.81
CA ASP A 101 10.87 8.65 -1.53
C ASP A 101 9.35 8.88 -1.46
N LYS A 102 8.76 8.66 -0.28
CA LYS A 102 7.30 8.78 -0.10
C LYS A 102 6.77 10.20 -0.30
N GLU A 103 7.53 11.23 0.08
CA GLU A 103 7.13 12.63 -0.10
C GLU A 103 7.27 13.05 -1.57
N GLU A 104 8.34 12.63 -2.25
CA GLU A 104 8.50 12.86 -3.69
C GLU A 104 7.38 12.19 -4.51
N LEU A 105 7.06 10.93 -4.19
CA LEU A 105 5.96 10.22 -4.83
C LEU A 105 4.62 10.90 -4.52
N ALA A 106 4.38 11.35 -3.29
CA ALA A 106 3.17 12.07 -2.93
C ALA A 106 3.00 13.36 -3.74
N HIS A 107 4.06 14.16 -3.88
CA HIS A 107 4.04 15.38 -4.71
C HIS A 107 3.75 15.07 -6.18
N PHE A 108 4.41 14.03 -6.72
CA PHE A 108 4.18 13.58 -8.10
C PHE A 108 2.72 13.16 -8.32
N LEU A 109 2.17 12.33 -7.43
CA LEU A 109 0.78 11.87 -7.51
C LEU A 109 -0.21 13.03 -7.38
N LYS A 110 0.05 13.99 -6.49
CA LYS A 110 -0.77 15.21 -6.37
C LYS A 110 -0.78 16.01 -7.68
N ALA A 111 0.39 16.20 -8.30
CA ALA A 111 0.51 16.91 -9.56
C ALA A 111 -0.28 16.23 -10.71
N LEU A 112 -0.40 14.90 -10.69
CA LEU A 112 -1.15 14.14 -11.70
C LEU A 112 -2.67 14.06 -11.43
N LEU A 113 -3.07 14.01 -10.16
CA LEU A 113 -4.47 13.73 -9.78
C LEU A 113 -5.27 15.00 -9.48
N TYR A 114 -4.61 16.07 -9.02
CA TYR A 114 -5.23 17.34 -8.67
C TYR A 114 -4.85 18.45 -9.63
N THR A 115 -4.51 18.12 -10.88
CA THR A 115 -4.33 19.14 -11.91
C THR A 115 -5.65 19.91 -12.04
N GLU A 116 -5.64 21.17 -11.61
CA GLU A 116 -6.78 22.05 -11.84
C GLU A 116 -6.90 22.29 -13.34
N LYS A 117 -8.09 22.00 -13.88
CA LYS A 117 -8.50 22.53 -15.18
C LYS A 117 -8.82 24.01 -14.99
N ASP A 118 -7.80 24.82 -14.75
CA ASP A 118 -7.96 26.25 -14.92
C ASP A 118 -7.98 26.57 -16.42
N SER A 119 -9.10 27.15 -16.84
CA SER A 119 -9.37 27.83 -18.12
C SER A 119 -9.75 26.96 -19.33
N LEU A 120 -11.06 26.77 -19.52
CA LEU A 120 -11.72 26.89 -20.83
C LEU A 120 -13.05 27.65 -20.66
#